data_AF-A0A0K9PRJ7-F1
#
_entry.id   AF-A0A0K9PRJ7-F1
#
_cell.length_a   1.000
_cell.length_b   1.000
_cell.length_c   1.000
_cell.angle_alpha   90.00
_cell.angle_beta   90.00
_cell.angle_gamma   90.00
#
_symmetry.space_group_name_H-M   'P 1'
#
loop_
_entity.id
_entity.type
_entity.pdbx_description
1 polymer ?
#
loop_
_entity_poly.entity_id
_entity_poly.type
_entity_poly.pdbx_seq_one_letter_code
_entity_poly.pdbx_strand_id
1 'polypeptide(L)'
;MISRNPSCHILRFIVLCSLLGTSYESQLDRKLYIVYMGEKQHEDPNLVTAVHHDTLSSILGSKNAALESIVYSYKHGFSGFAAMLTESQKTKLADLDEVLHVTLSQKCQAHTTRSWDFLQLDIEHETELLQQSNWGDDSIIGIIDTGIIPEAECFNDKGYGPIPSRWKGKCVTGQNFNNITDCNRKLIGARWYAGGVDKYNIEEDYLSARGVNDHGTHTSSIAAGSFVFNASVHGLAIGQARGGAPRARIAMYKVLWGESGQGNDAAVLAAVDDAIHDGVDVISLSLGASTSFEGDASFTTLHAVINGISVVYSAGNTGSKPQSVANLAPWAITVAATNIDRSFPTYITLGNNQTLVGQGMYNGLEKDSMFEDIVFRDRYL
;
A
#
# COMPACT_ATOMS: atom_id res chain seq x y z
N MET A 1 19.66 77.10 -0.51
CA MET A 1 19.68 75.95 0.42
C MET A 1 19.01 74.76 -0.25
N ILE A 2 19.44 73.54 0.10
CA ILE A 2 19.08 72.31 -0.62
C ILE A 2 17.71 71.80 -0.15
N SER A 3 16.77 71.60 -1.08
CA SER A 3 15.57 70.79 -0.84
C SER A 3 15.69 69.50 -1.64
N ARG A 4 15.91 68.37 -0.94
CA ARG A 4 15.89 67.02 -1.54
C ARG A 4 14.48 66.47 -1.41
N ASN A 5 13.79 66.28 -2.54
CA ASN A 5 12.44 65.73 -2.57
C ASN A 5 12.50 64.19 -2.77
N PRO A 6 12.05 63.36 -1.82
CA PRO A 6 12.33 61.91 -1.80
C PRO A 6 11.31 61.08 -2.59
N SER A 7 10.97 61.48 -3.82
CA SER A 7 9.82 60.90 -4.56
C SER A 7 10.20 60.04 -5.78
N CYS A 8 11.48 59.98 -6.17
CA CYS A 8 11.91 59.29 -7.41
C CYS A 8 12.52 57.89 -7.20
N HIS A 9 12.90 57.52 -5.97
CA HIS A 9 13.54 56.23 -5.69
C HIS A 9 12.54 55.08 -5.42
N ILE A 10 11.35 55.38 -4.88
CA ILE A 10 10.33 54.36 -4.56
C ILE A 10 9.77 53.73 -5.86
N LEU A 11 9.54 54.53 -6.90
CA LEU A 11 8.96 54.05 -8.16
C LEU A 11 9.90 53.09 -8.93
N ARG A 12 11.22 53.23 -8.77
CA ARG A 12 12.19 52.28 -9.36
C ARG A 12 12.32 50.96 -8.59
N PHE A 13 12.00 50.94 -7.29
CA PHE A 13 12.05 49.71 -6.50
C PHE A 13 10.84 48.82 -6.78
N ILE A 14 9.65 49.42 -6.95
CA ILE A 14 8.41 48.68 -7.24
C ILE A 14 8.49 47.97 -8.61
N VAL A 15 9.08 48.61 -9.63
CA VAL A 15 9.27 48.01 -10.97
C VAL A 15 10.34 46.90 -10.98
N LEU A 16 11.28 46.89 -10.03
CA LEU A 16 12.25 45.80 -9.91
C LEU A 16 11.66 44.57 -9.20
N CYS A 17 10.81 44.76 -8.19
CA CYS A 17 10.15 43.65 -7.50
C CYS A 17 9.13 42.93 -8.40
N SER A 18 8.45 43.62 -9.31
CA SER A 18 7.53 42.98 -10.28
C SER A 18 8.23 42.16 -11.38
N LEU A 19 9.56 42.25 -11.50
CA LEU A 19 10.37 41.43 -12.42
C LEU A 19 11.09 40.25 -11.72
N LEU A 20 10.97 40.13 -10.39
CA LEU A 20 11.53 39.04 -9.60
C LEU A 20 10.47 38.06 -9.05
N GLY A 21 9.19 38.32 -9.29
CA GLY A 21 8.08 37.50 -8.77
C GLY A 21 7.73 36.25 -9.57
N THR A 22 8.23 36.07 -10.80
CA THR A 22 7.72 35.06 -11.75
C THR A 22 8.38 33.68 -11.67
N SER A 23 9.34 33.45 -10.76
CA SER A 23 10.06 32.17 -10.68
C SER A 23 9.62 31.25 -9.52
N TYR A 24 8.96 31.78 -8.48
CA TYR A 24 8.62 31.00 -7.27
C TYR A 24 7.24 30.31 -7.33
N GLU A 25 6.39 30.68 -8.28
CA GLU A 25 5.02 30.18 -8.42
C GLU A 25 4.93 28.81 -9.14
N SER A 26 6.07 28.29 -9.63
CA SER A 26 6.13 27.13 -10.55
C SER A 26 6.23 25.74 -9.90
N GLN A 27 6.44 25.65 -8.58
CA GLN A 27 6.56 24.38 -7.85
C GLN A 27 5.25 23.90 -7.19
N LEU A 28 4.28 24.79 -6.94
CA LEU A 28 3.07 24.49 -6.17
C LEU A 28 1.93 23.82 -6.96
N ASP A 29 2.01 23.79 -8.30
CA ASP A 29 0.94 23.27 -9.18
C ASP A 29 1.33 21.97 -9.92
N ARG A 30 2.33 21.24 -9.41
CA ARG A 30 2.71 19.91 -9.92
C ARG A 30 2.04 18.81 -9.11
N LYS A 31 1.41 17.87 -9.80
CA LYS A 31 0.80 16.66 -9.20
C LYS A 31 1.48 15.41 -9.76
N LEU A 32 1.32 14.29 -9.06
CA LEU A 32 1.81 12.99 -9.52
C LEU A 32 0.82 12.39 -10.51
N TYR A 33 1.27 12.14 -11.74
CA TYR A 33 0.49 11.43 -12.75
C TYR A 33 1.19 10.13 -13.15
N ILE A 34 0.40 9.10 -13.44
CA ILE A 34 0.86 7.87 -14.13
C ILE A 34 0.72 8.08 -15.63
N VAL A 35 1.78 7.77 -16.38
CA VAL A 35 1.82 7.69 -17.84
C VAL A 35 1.98 6.21 -18.21
N TYR A 36 0.95 5.64 -18.84
CA TYR A 36 0.94 4.25 -19.27
C TYR A 36 1.19 4.15 -20.78
N MET A 37 2.18 3.36 -21.18
CA MET A 37 2.66 3.25 -22.56
C MET A 37 2.42 1.85 -23.17
N GLY A 38 1.76 0.95 -22.44
CA GLY A 38 1.40 -0.38 -22.92
C GLY A 38 2.48 -1.44 -22.72
N GLU A 39 2.53 -2.41 -23.64
CA GLU A 39 3.53 -3.49 -23.62
C GLU A 39 4.94 -2.94 -23.85
N LYS A 40 5.96 -3.52 -23.20
CA LYS A 40 7.35 -3.09 -23.35
C LYS A 40 7.87 -3.46 -24.75
N GLN A 41 8.43 -2.49 -25.47
CA GLN A 41 9.03 -2.73 -26.79
C GLN A 41 10.44 -3.35 -26.72
N HIS A 42 11.02 -3.42 -25.52
CA HIS A 42 12.37 -3.95 -25.27
C HIS A 42 12.37 -4.84 -24.02
N GLU A 43 13.14 -5.93 -24.06
CA GLU A 43 13.37 -6.79 -22.90
C GLU A 43 14.39 -6.22 -21.91
N ASP A 44 15.33 -5.38 -22.37
CA ASP A 44 16.31 -4.71 -21.49
C ASP A 44 15.65 -3.56 -20.73
N PRO A 45 15.53 -3.63 -19.39
CA PRO A 45 14.91 -2.58 -18.58
C PRO A 45 15.61 -1.22 -18.70
N ASN A 46 16.89 -1.18 -19.07
CA ASN A 46 17.62 0.07 -19.26
C ASN A 46 17.20 0.78 -20.55
N LEU A 47 16.90 0.03 -21.62
CA LEU A 47 16.36 0.58 -22.86
C LEU A 47 14.92 1.08 -22.64
N VAL A 48 14.11 0.32 -21.90
CA VAL A 48 12.74 0.75 -21.52
C VAL A 48 12.78 2.04 -20.67
N THR A 49 13.65 2.12 -19.67
CA THR A 49 13.86 3.35 -18.89
C THR A 49 14.39 4.51 -19.74
N ALA A 50 15.26 4.26 -20.72
CA ALA A 50 15.74 5.31 -21.63
C ALA A 50 14.61 5.89 -22.49
N VAL A 51 13.68 5.06 -22.99
CA VAL A 51 12.47 5.51 -23.70
C VAL A 51 11.64 6.44 -22.81
N HIS A 52 11.37 6.07 -21.55
CA HIS A 52 10.61 6.92 -20.63
C HIS A 52 11.24 8.30 -20.41
N HIS A 53 12.57 8.36 -20.26
CA HIS A 53 13.29 9.63 -20.12
C HIS A 53 13.26 10.46 -21.41
N ASP A 54 13.35 9.84 -22.58
CA ASP A 54 13.32 10.54 -23.86
C ASP A 54 11.91 11.06 -24.21
N THR A 55 10.87 10.24 -24.00
CA THR A 55 9.46 10.65 -24.10
C THR A 55 9.17 11.84 -23.19
N LEU A 56 9.51 11.78 -21.89
CA LEU A 56 9.27 12.93 -21.01
C LEU A 56 10.18 14.14 -21.33
N SER A 57 11.42 13.91 -21.79
CA SER A 57 12.32 15.00 -22.21
C SER A 57 11.79 15.76 -23.42
N SER A 58 10.99 15.12 -24.30
CA SER A 58 10.35 15.80 -25.44
C SER A 58 9.35 16.88 -24.97
N ILE A 59 8.65 16.62 -23.85
CA ILE A 59 7.62 17.49 -23.28
C ILE A 59 8.20 18.55 -22.36
N LEU A 60 9.23 18.20 -21.58
CA LEU A 60 9.91 19.12 -20.66
C LEU A 60 11.04 19.94 -21.33
N GLY A 61 11.45 19.58 -22.55
CA GLY A 61 12.54 20.23 -23.28
C GLY A 61 13.94 20.00 -22.69
N SER A 62 14.10 19.09 -21.72
CA SER A 62 15.36 18.84 -21.01
C SER A 62 15.41 17.44 -20.41
N LYS A 63 16.49 16.70 -20.69
CA LYS A 63 16.74 15.37 -20.11
C LYS A 63 16.93 15.43 -18.59
N ASN A 64 17.56 16.48 -18.07
CA ASN A 64 17.71 16.65 -16.62
C ASN A 64 16.36 16.90 -15.94
N ALA A 65 15.49 17.70 -16.55
CA ALA A 65 14.14 17.92 -16.02
C ALA A 65 13.31 16.63 -16.05
N ALA A 66 13.49 15.77 -17.06
CA ALA A 66 12.84 14.45 -17.11
C ALA A 66 13.37 13.48 -16.04
N LEU A 67 14.67 13.49 -15.77
CA LEU A 67 15.28 12.72 -14.67
C LEU A 67 14.78 13.18 -13.30
N GLU A 68 14.62 14.49 -13.08
CA GLU A 68 14.11 15.04 -11.81
C GLU A 68 12.59 14.88 -11.64
N SER A 69 11.82 14.89 -12.73
CA SER A 69 10.36 14.72 -12.67
C SER A 69 9.91 13.27 -12.54
N ILE A 70 10.66 12.28 -13.06
CA ILE A 70 10.26 10.85 -12.97
C ILE A 70 10.48 10.34 -11.54
N VAL A 71 9.38 9.91 -10.94
CA VAL A 71 9.32 9.32 -9.60
C VAL A 71 9.47 7.79 -9.67
N TYR A 72 8.84 7.16 -10.68
CA TYR A 72 8.94 5.72 -10.94
C TYR A 72 8.99 5.43 -12.43
N SER A 73 9.70 4.36 -12.82
CA SER A 73 9.78 3.86 -14.20
C SER A 73 9.42 2.37 -14.19
N TYR A 74 8.24 2.01 -14.68
CA TYR A 74 7.73 0.64 -14.77
C TYR A 74 8.24 -0.01 -16.05
N LYS A 75 8.96 -1.12 -15.93
CA LYS A 75 9.87 -1.57 -16.99
C LYS A 75 10.10 -3.07 -17.08
N HIS A 76 9.49 -3.85 -16.20
CA HIS A 76 9.71 -5.30 -16.14
C HIS A 76 8.54 -6.08 -16.74
N GLY A 77 7.31 -5.77 -16.33
CA GLY A 77 6.06 -6.34 -16.85
C GLY A 77 5.42 -5.53 -17.99
N PHE A 78 5.58 -4.21 -18.01
CA PHE A 78 5.01 -3.30 -19.02
C PHE A 78 5.84 -2.00 -19.11
N SER A 79 5.46 -1.08 -20.01
CA SER A 79 6.12 0.22 -20.19
C SER A 79 5.28 1.37 -19.63
N GLY A 80 5.92 2.25 -18.86
CA GLY A 80 5.33 3.49 -18.38
C GLY A 80 6.15 4.12 -17.26
N PHE A 81 5.72 5.27 -16.79
CA PHE A 81 6.38 5.97 -15.70
C PHE A 81 5.37 6.80 -14.90
N ALA A 82 5.71 7.18 -13.67
CA ALA A 82 5.00 8.23 -12.96
C ALA A 82 5.91 9.42 -12.74
N ALA A 83 5.35 10.63 -12.90
CA ALA A 83 6.10 11.86 -12.84
C ALA A 83 5.33 13.01 -12.18
N MET A 84 6.09 13.94 -11.59
CA MET A 84 5.58 15.21 -11.07
C MET A 84 5.45 16.22 -12.22
N LEU A 85 4.21 16.50 -12.62
CA LEU A 85 3.85 17.25 -13.82
C LEU A 85 2.77 18.31 -13.53
N THR A 86 2.71 19.37 -14.35
CA THR A 86 1.54 20.27 -14.41
C THR A 86 0.47 19.72 -15.35
N GLU A 87 -0.79 20.18 -15.24
CA GLU A 87 -1.87 19.78 -16.16
C GLU A 87 -1.50 20.03 -17.64
N SER A 88 -0.83 21.15 -17.96
CA SER A 88 -0.39 21.42 -19.34
C SER A 88 0.66 20.42 -19.85
N GLN A 89 1.51 19.88 -18.97
CA GLN A 89 2.47 18.83 -19.32
C GLN A 89 1.76 17.48 -19.48
N LYS A 90 0.80 17.17 -18.61
CA LYS A 90 -0.05 15.97 -18.69
C LYS A 90 -0.86 15.92 -19.99
N THR A 91 -1.50 17.03 -20.41
CA THR A 91 -2.25 17.06 -21.68
C THR A 91 -1.33 16.76 -22.87
N LYS A 92 -0.16 17.41 -22.95
CA LYS A 92 0.80 17.17 -24.04
C LYS A 92 1.36 15.75 -24.07
N LEU A 93 1.47 15.07 -22.92
CA LEU A 93 1.84 13.66 -22.86
C LEU A 93 0.72 12.75 -23.36
N ALA A 94 -0.54 13.08 -23.09
CA ALA A 94 -1.69 12.32 -23.56
C ALA A 94 -1.95 12.47 -25.08
N ASP A 95 -1.32 13.45 -25.73
CA ASP A 95 -1.36 13.67 -27.19
C ASP A 95 -0.27 12.87 -27.95
N LEU A 96 0.57 12.07 -27.28
CA LEU A 96 1.64 11.27 -27.91
C LEU A 96 1.14 9.87 -28.30
N ASP A 97 1.46 9.42 -29.52
CA ASP A 97 1.05 8.10 -30.04
C ASP A 97 1.57 6.92 -29.18
N GLU A 98 2.72 7.08 -28.52
CA GLU A 98 3.29 6.06 -27.62
C GLU A 98 2.71 6.06 -26.20
N VAL A 99 1.80 7.00 -25.86
CA VAL A 99 1.16 7.11 -24.55
C VAL A 99 -0.31 6.72 -24.67
N LEU A 100 -0.69 5.62 -24.02
CA LEU A 100 -2.07 5.12 -24.07
C LEU A 100 -2.98 5.88 -23.10
N HIS A 101 -2.51 6.17 -21.88
CA HIS A 101 -3.28 6.86 -20.84
C HIS A 101 -2.40 7.72 -19.93
N VAL A 102 -2.94 8.85 -19.45
CA VAL A 102 -2.33 9.67 -18.40
C VAL A 102 -3.34 10.03 -17.30
N THR A 103 -3.18 9.45 -16.11
CA THR A 103 -4.11 9.58 -14.98
C THR A 103 -3.48 10.28 -13.77
N LEU A 104 -4.32 10.96 -12.98
CA LEU A 104 -3.93 11.55 -11.70
C LEU A 104 -3.89 10.48 -10.61
N SER A 105 -2.83 10.49 -9.81
CA SER A 105 -2.57 9.48 -8.78
C SER A 105 -3.49 9.59 -7.54
N GLN A 106 -4.00 8.45 -7.03
CA GLN A 106 -5.00 8.39 -5.93
C GLN A 106 -4.51 7.70 -4.63
N LYS A 107 -5.14 8.01 -3.48
CA LYS A 107 -4.77 7.57 -2.11
C LYS A 107 -5.58 6.35 -1.60
N CYS A 108 -5.01 5.49 -0.75
CA CYS A 108 -5.57 4.18 -0.32
C CYS A 108 -5.60 3.89 1.21
N GLN A 109 -6.26 2.79 1.69
CA GLN A 109 -6.50 2.38 3.13
C GLN A 109 -6.71 0.83 3.36
N ALA A 110 -7.02 0.35 4.61
CA ALA A 110 -6.55 -0.92 5.26
C ALA A 110 -7.57 -1.78 6.13
N HIS A 111 -7.55 -3.16 6.15
CA HIS A 111 -8.54 -4.15 6.72
C HIS A 111 -8.03 -5.48 7.47
N THR A 112 -8.91 -6.44 7.90
CA THR A 112 -8.76 -7.27 9.17
C THR A 112 -8.87 -8.84 9.16
N THR A 113 -9.01 -9.51 10.34
CA THR A 113 -8.34 -10.81 10.72
C THR A 113 -9.03 -12.20 10.63
N ARG A 114 -10.01 -12.55 11.49
CA ARG A 114 -10.19 -13.92 12.08
C ARG A 114 -10.72 -15.05 11.15
N SER A 115 -10.74 -14.88 9.85
CA SER A 115 -11.47 -15.70 8.87
C SER A 115 -11.40 -17.24 8.96
N TRP A 116 -10.28 -17.87 9.33
CA TRP A 116 -9.97 -19.23 8.84
C TRP A 116 -10.79 -20.41 9.40
N ASP A 117 -10.98 -20.54 10.71
CA ASP A 117 -11.77 -21.67 11.26
C ASP A 117 -13.25 -21.58 10.85
N PHE A 118 -13.79 -20.36 10.75
CA PHE A 118 -15.15 -20.08 10.28
C PHE A 118 -15.36 -20.53 8.82
N LEU A 119 -14.30 -20.53 8.01
CA LEU A 119 -14.30 -21.03 6.63
C LEU A 119 -14.16 -22.56 6.54
N GLN A 120 -14.26 -23.28 7.66
CA GLN A 120 -14.11 -24.75 7.76
C GLN A 120 -12.72 -25.27 7.30
N LEU A 121 -11.71 -24.39 7.25
CA LEU A 121 -10.32 -24.75 7.00
C LEU A 121 -9.64 -25.17 8.32
N ASP A 122 -10.25 -26.14 8.99
CA ASP A 122 -9.83 -26.65 10.30
C ASP A 122 -8.49 -27.43 10.22
N ILE A 123 -7.76 -27.45 11.32
CA ILE A 123 -6.56 -28.26 11.55
C ILE A 123 -6.94 -29.63 12.12
N GLU A 124 -7.98 -29.72 12.96
CA GLU A 124 -8.45 -31.01 13.51
C GLU A 124 -9.09 -31.90 12.44
N HIS A 125 -9.60 -31.27 11.37
CA HIS A 125 -10.08 -31.91 10.16
C HIS A 125 -9.36 -31.29 8.95
N GLU A 126 -8.06 -31.58 8.83
CA GLU A 126 -7.22 -31.12 7.71
C GLU A 126 -7.95 -31.27 6.37
N THR A 127 -8.43 -30.14 5.83
CA THR A 127 -9.16 -30.16 4.56
C THR A 127 -8.26 -30.71 3.44
N GLU A 128 -8.86 -31.43 2.50
CA GLU A 128 -8.17 -32.03 1.35
C GLU A 128 -7.30 -30.99 0.62
N LEU A 129 -7.76 -29.73 0.54
CA LEU A 129 -7.01 -28.60 -0.01
C LEU A 129 -5.71 -28.29 0.75
N LEU A 130 -5.71 -28.25 2.08
CA LEU A 130 -4.52 -27.94 2.89
C LEU A 130 -3.49 -29.08 2.84
N GLN A 131 -3.96 -30.33 2.81
CA GLN A 131 -3.08 -31.50 2.59
C GLN A 131 -2.47 -31.48 1.17
N GLN A 132 -3.29 -31.35 0.13
CA GLN A 132 -2.82 -31.38 -1.27
C GLN A 132 -1.89 -30.21 -1.60
N SER A 133 -2.15 -29.02 -1.05
CA SER A 133 -1.27 -27.84 -1.21
C SER A 133 -0.08 -27.81 -0.25
N ASN A 134 0.05 -28.80 0.64
CA ASN A 134 1.04 -28.80 1.73
C ASN A 134 1.07 -27.44 2.46
N TRP A 135 -0.10 -26.92 2.83
CA TRP A 135 -0.26 -25.63 3.52
C TRP A 135 0.30 -24.40 2.78
N GLY A 136 0.46 -24.50 1.45
CA GLY A 136 1.04 -23.48 0.58
C GLY A 136 2.57 -23.47 0.53
N ASP A 137 3.23 -24.58 0.88
CA ASP A 137 4.70 -24.71 0.80
C ASP A 137 5.24 -24.33 -0.60
N ASP A 138 6.41 -23.69 -0.61
CA ASP A 138 7.09 -23.13 -1.80
C ASP A 138 6.30 -22.11 -2.66
N SER A 139 5.06 -21.78 -2.30
CA SER A 139 4.33 -20.64 -2.85
C SER A 139 4.82 -19.32 -2.23
N ILE A 140 4.71 -18.22 -2.96
CA ILE A 140 5.20 -16.88 -2.60
C ILE A 140 4.06 -15.88 -2.79
N ILE A 141 3.63 -15.27 -1.69
CA ILE A 141 2.59 -14.23 -1.70
C ILE A 141 3.26 -12.86 -1.60
N GLY A 142 3.07 -12.04 -2.63
CA GLY A 142 3.40 -10.62 -2.62
C GLY A 142 2.33 -9.83 -1.87
N ILE A 143 2.71 -9.18 -0.77
CA ILE A 143 1.83 -8.32 0.01
C ILE A 143 2.22 -6.86 -0.29
N ILE A 144 1.29 -6.08 -0.84
CA ILE A 144 1.53 -4.69 -1.24
C ILE A 144 0.72 -3.78 -0.29
N ASP A 145 1.41 -3.13 0.66
CA ASP A 145 0.77 -2.66 1.90
C ASP A 145 1.57 -1.56 2.68
N THR A 146 1.35 -1.37 3.99
CA THR A 146 2.03 -0.42 4.90
C THR A 146 3.42 -0.85 5.37
N GLY A 147 3.91 -2.00 4.90
CA GLY A 147 5.14 -2.61 5.40
C GLY A 147 4.87 -3.67 6.47
N ILE A 148 5.92 -4.11 7.16
CA ILE A 148 5.88 -5.28 8.03
C ILE A 148 6.68 -5.06 9.31
N ILE A 149 6.26 -5.66 10.42
CA ILE A 149 7.05 -5.78 11.65
C ILE A 149 7.71 -7.18 11.59
N PRO A 150 8.97 -7.29 11.11
CA PRO A 150 9.60 -8.58 10.81
C PRO A 150 9.81 -9.46 12.05
N GLU A 151 9.90 -8.87 13.25
CA GLU A 151 10.08 -9.59 14.52
C GLU A 151 8.82 -10.28 15.04
N ALA A 152 7.66 -10.10 14.40
CA ALA A 152 6.43 -10.73 14.86
C ALA A 152 6.53 -12.27 14.77
N GLU A 153 6.12 -12.99 15.81
CA GLU A 153 6.24 -14.45 15.90
C GLU A 153 5.55 -15.19 14.73
N CYS A 154 4.52 -14.61 14.13
CA CYS A 154 3.85 -15.13 12.94
C CYS A 154 4.71 -15.11 11.66
N PHE A 155 5.90 -14.50 11.68
CA PHE A 155 6.89 -14.52 10.59
C PHE A 155 8.15 -15.34 10.94
N ASN A 156 8.10 -16.17 11.98
CA ASN A 156 9.16 -17.13 12.26
C ASN A 156 9.29 -18.15 11.11
N ASP A 157 10.53 -18.57 10.82
CA ASP A 157 10.88 -19.47 9.72
C ASP A 157 11.23 -20.90 10.16
N LYS A 158 10.80 -21.29 11.36
CA LYS A 158 11.08 -22.61 11.94
C LYS A 158 10.41 -23.70 11.11
N GLY A 159 11.20 -24.68 10.67
CA GLY A 159 10.73 -25.78 9.81
C GLY A 159 10.72 -25.47 8.31
N TYR A 160 11.10 -24.26 7.88
CA TYR A 160 11.14 -23.91 6.46
C TYR A 160 12.41 -24.45 5.79
N GLY A 161 12.22 -25.06 4.62
CA GLY A 161 13.28 -25.37 3.68
C GLY A 161 13.93 -24.10 3.07
N PRO A 162 14.95 -24.26 2.21
CA PRO A 162 15.60 -23.14 1.53
C PRO A 162 14.59 -22.28 0.76
N ILE A 163 14.94 -21.02 0.49
CA ILE A 163 14.12 -20.13 -0.34
C ILE A 163 14.05 -20.73 -1.76
N PRO A 164 12.87 -20.77 -2.43
CA PRO A 164 12.74 -21.33 -3.77
C PRO A 164 13.72 -20.69 -4.76
N SER A 165 14.44 -21.50 -5.54
CA SER A 165 15.49 -21.02 -6.46
C SER A 165 15.00 -20.11 -7.59
N ARG A 166 13.68 -20.11 -7.85
CA ARG A 166 13.00 -19.21 -8.79
C ARG A 166 12.82 -17.78 -8.27
N TRP A 167 12.96 -17.56 -6.96
CA TRP A 167 12.80 -16.26 -6.32
C TRP A 167 13.94 -15.33 -6.73
N LYS A 168 13.61 -14.17 -7.31
CA LYS A 168 14.59 -13.15 -7.73
C LYS A 168 14.54 -11.89 -6.87
N GLY A 169 13.57 -11.80 -5.97
CA GLY A 169 13.42 -10.65 -5.10
C GLY A 169 14.49 -10.53 -4.04
N LYS A 170 14.51 -9.36 -3.41
CA LYS A 170 15.56 -8.95 -2.48
C LYS A 170 14.98 -8.37 -1.21
N CYS A 171 15.78 -8.40 -0.16
CA CYS A 171 15.53 -7.68 1.07
C CYS A 171 16.38 -6.41 1.05
N VAL A 172 15.74 -5.24 1.02
CA VAL A 172 16.43 -3.94 0.96
C VAL A 172 16.70 -3.45 2.39
N THR A 173 17.90 -2.89 2.65
CA THR A 173 18.28 -2.33 3.96
C THR A 173 17.91 -0.85 4.06
N GLY A 174 17.35 -0.43 5.19
CA GLY A 174 16.83 0.92 5.40
C GLY A 174 16.74 1.27 6.89
N GLN A 175 15.99 2.34 7.20
CA GLN A 175 15.80 2.80 8.57
C GLN A 175 15.14 1.70 9.43
N ASN A 176 15.80 1.30 10.51
CA ASN A 176 15.37 0.24 11.43
C ASN A 176 14.96 -1.07 10.71
N PHE A 177 15.60 -1.37 9.58
CA PHE A 177 15.35 -2.60 8.83
C PHE A 177 16.63 -3.11 8.17
N ASN A 178 17.14 -4.26 8.63
CA ASN A 178 18.40 -4.86 8.19
C ASN A 178 18.14 -6.15 7.42
N ASN A 179 18.58 -6.20 6.16
CA ASN A 179 18.34 -7.32 5.26
C ASN A 179 18.90 -8.68 5.70
N ILE A 180 19.86 -8.72 6.62
CA ILE A 180 20.46 -9.96 7.16
C ILE A 180 19.64 -10.52 8.33
N THR A 181 19.01 -9.67 9.14
CA THR A 181 18.30 -10.08 10.35
C THR A 181 16.79 -10.16 10.17
N ASP A 182 16.24 -9.33 9.28
CA ASP A 182 14.81 -9.04 9.24
C ASP A 182 14.09 -9.81 8.12
N CYS A 183 14.82 -10.20 7.07
CA CYS A 183 14.36 -11.24 6.16
C CYS A 183 14.95 -12.60 6.55
N ASN A 184 14.16 -13.64 6.35
CA ASN A 184 14.46 -15.01 6.76
C ASN A 184 13.85 -15.99 5.73
N ARG A 185 13.70 -17.29 6.05
CA ARG A 185 13.06 -18.25 5.12
C ARG A 185 11.54 -18.14 5.05
N LYS A 186 10.91 -17.24 5.82
CA LYS A 186 9.47 -16.92 5.81
C LYS A 186 9.19 -15.59 5.10
N LEU A 187 9.75 -14.49 5.59
CA LEU A 187 9.79 -13.20 4.90
C LEU A 187 11.02 -13.18 3.98
N ILE A 188 10.84 -13.57 2.71
CA ILE A 188 11.95 -13.84 1.78
C ILE A 188 12.38 -12.61 0.96
N GLY A 189 11.64 -11.51 1.04
CA GLY A 189 12.01 -10.24 0.44
C GLY A 189 11.15 -9.09 0.95
N ALA A 190 11.70 -7.89 0.86
CA ALA A 190 11.14 -6.69 1.43
C ALA A 190 11.64 -5.45 0.68
N ARG A 191 10.71 -4.67 0.11
CA ARG A 191 10.95 -3.45 -0.66
C ARG A 191 10.01 -2.32 -0.18
N TRP A 192 10.30 -1.08 -0.55
CA TRP A 192 9.44 0.08 -0.26
C TRP A 192 9.53 1.15 -1.34
N TYR A 193 8.46 1.95 -1.45
CA TYR A 193 8.22 2.90 -2.53
C TYR A 193 7.70 4.22 -1.94
N ALA A 194 8.62 5.15 -1.65
CA ALA A 194 8.35 6.42 -0.97
C ALA A 194 8.15 7.64 -1.91
N GLY A 195 8.42 7.45 -3.20
CA GLY A 195 8.29 8.50 -4.21
C GLY A 195 6.84 8.98 -4.35
N GLY A 196 6.67 10.31 -4.40
CA GLY A 196 5.36 10.96 -4.55
C GLY A 196 4.47 10.89 -3.31
N VAL A 197 5.02 10.54 -2.15
CA VAL A 197 4.31 10.54 -0.86
C VAL A 197 4.55 11.87 -0.14
N ASP A 198 3.51 12.39 0.50
CA ASP A 198 3.60 13.62 1.30
C ASP A 198 4.67 13.48 2.39
N LYS A 199 5.60 14.45 2.47
CA LYS A 199 6.76 14.44 3.39
C LYS A 199 6.39 14.14 4.85
N TYR A 200 5.23 14.62 5.29
CA TYR A 200 4.66 14.36 6.61
C TYR A 200 4.52 12.85 6.91
N ASN A 201 3.91 12.08 6.00
CA ASN A 201 3.72 10.63 6.17
C ASN A 201 5.04 9.85 6.12
N ILE A 202 6.08 10.41 5.49
CA ILE A 202 7.43 9.84 5.49
C ILE A 202 8.17 10.13 6.80
N GLU A 203 7.95 11.30 7.41
CA GLU A 203 8.58 11.70 8.68
C GLU A 203 7.97 10.99 9.90
N GLU A 204 6.71 10.56 9.83
CA GLU A 204 6.04 9.74 10.85
C GLU A 204 6.38 8.23 10.78
N ASP A 205 7.20 7.80 9.82
CA ASP A 205 7.38 6.39 9.47
C ASP A 205 8.86 6.05 9.23
N TYR A 206 9.14 4.78 8.95
CA TYR A 206 10.48 4.31 8.62
C TYR A 206 10.69 4.32 7.12
N LEU A 207 11.78 4.96 6.65
CA LEU A 207 12.32 4.80 5.28
C LEU A 207 12.94 3.41 5.09
N SER A 208 12.07 2.39 5.17
CA SER A 208 12.33 0.98 4.99
C SER A 208 11.03 0.20 4.75
N ALA A 209 11.11 -1.13 4.65
CA ALA A 209 9.94 -1.99 4.60
C ALA A 209 9.25 -2.15 5.97
N ARG A 210 9.81 -1.58 7.05
CA ARG A 210 9.13 -1.54 8.35
C ARG A 210 7.92 -0.62 8.26
N GLY A 211 6.76 -1.08 8.71
CA GLY A 211 5.58 -0.24 8.88
C GLY A 211 5.49 0.31 10.31
N VAL A 212 5.20 1.61 10.45
CA VAL A 212 4.67 2.16 11.71
C VAL A 212 3.20 1.76 11.90
N ASN A 213 2.43 1.73 10.80
CA ASN A 213 1.08 1.19 10.77
C ASN A 213 1.14 -0.34 10.63
N ASP A 214 0.48 -1.06 11.54
CA ASP A 214 0.53 -2.51 11.68
C ASP A 214 -0.28 -3.29 10.62
N HIS A 215 -1.07 -2.61 9.79
CA HIS A 215 -1.96 -3.25 8.82
C HIS A 215 -1.26 -4.23 7.88
N GLY A 216 -0.13 -3.87 7.28
CA GLY A 216 0.63 -4.79 6.41
C GLY A 216 1.23 -5.99 7.15
N THR A 217 1.47 -5.87 8.46
CA THR A 217 1.80 -7.01 9.34
C THR A 217 0.55 -7.89 9.54
N HIS A 218 -0.58 -7.25 9.80
CA HIS A 218 -1.87 -7.89 10.01
C HIS A 218 -2.28 -8.71 8.77
N THR A 219 -2.34 -8.10 7.58
CA THR A 219 -2.68 -8.76 6.29
C THR A 219 -1.71 -9.87 5.93
N SER A 220 -0.40 -9.65 6.09
CA SER A 220 0.62 -10.70 5.91
C SER A 220 0.37 -11.90 6.83
N SER A 221 0.02 -11.66 8.10
CA SER A 221 -0.28 -12.73 9.07
C SER A 221 -1.58 -13.48 8.75
N ILE A 222 -2.56 -12.81 8.13
CA ILE A 222 -3.82 -13.42 7.68
C ILE A 222 -3.60 -14.27 6.43
N ALA A 223 -2.85 -13.77 5.45
CA ALA A 223 -2.57 -14.51 4.22
C ALA A 223 -1.69 -15.74 4.52
N ALA A 224 -0.59 -15.54 5.24
CA ALA A 224 0.44 -16.55 5.44
C ALA A 224 1.16 -16.42 6.79
N GLY A 225 0.50 -16.11 7.91
CA GLY A 225 1.12 -16.26 9.22
C GLY A 225 1.52 -17.71 9.53
N SER A 226 2.75 -17.92 9.99
CA SER A 226 3.16 -19.16 10.66
C SER A 226 2.30 -19.42 11.90
N PHE A 227 2.21 -20.67 12.35
CA PHE A 227 1.41 -21.03 13.52
C PHE A 227 1.94 -20.39 14.81
N VAL A 228 1.09 -19.65 15.52
CA VAL A 228 1.40 -19.04 16.82
C VAL A 228 0.40 -19.54 17.87
N PHE A 229 0.87 -20.29 18.86
CA PHE A 229 0.05 -20.81 19.95
C PHE A 229 -0.20 -19.76 21.04
N ASN A 230 -1.35 -19.84 21.71
CA ASN A 230 -1.78 -18.91 22.76
C ASN A 230 -1.80 -17.42 22.33
N ALA A 231 -2.00 -17.16 21.04
CA ALA A 231 -2.19 -15.82 20.52
C ALA A 231 -3.49 -15.22 21.08
N SER A 232 -3.45 -13.98 21.56
CA SER A 232 -4.60 -13.24 22.08
C SER A 232 -4.36 -11.73 22.03
N VAL A 233 -5.44 -10.95 22.06
CA VAL A 233 -5.37 -9.50 22.27
C VAL A 233 -5.81 -9.22 23.70
N HIS A 234 -4.86 -9.01 24.61
CA HIS A 234 -5.11 -8.84 26.06
C HIS A 234 -5.98 -9.96 26.68
N GLY A 235 -5.79 -11.22 26.27
CA GLY A 235 -6.59 -12.35 26.74
C GLY A 235 -7.95 -12.51 26.02
N LEU A 236 -8.34 -11.60 25.13
CA LEU A 236 -9.45 -11.81 24.21
C LEU A 236 -9.01 -12.69 23.04
N ALA A 237 -9.92 -13.56 22.58
CA ALA A 237 -9.70 -14.43 21.42
C ALA A 237 -8.48 -15.37 21.53
N ILE A 238 -8.17 -15.85 22.75
CA ILE A 238 -7.11 -16.85 22.99
C ILE A 238 -7.31 -18.07 22.08
N GLY A 239 -6.26 -18.44 21.35
CA GLY A 239 -6.24 -19.63 20.51
C GLY A 239 -4.92 -19.80 19.77
N GLN A 240 -4.95 -20.58 18.69
CA GLN A 240 -3.85 -20.69 17.75
C GLN A 240 -4.11 -19.73 16.57
N ALA A 241 -3.22 -18.77 16.35
CA ALA A 241 -3.25 -17.93 15.16
C ALA A 241 -2.47 -18.59 14.01
N ARG A 242 -2.98 -18.46 12.78
CA ARG A 242 -2.31 -18.85 11.53
C ARG A 242 -2.82 -18.02 10.36
N GLY A 243 -2.07 -17.98 9.27
CA GLY A 243 -2.59 -17.53 7.98
C GLY A 243 -3.36 -18.62 7.22
N GLY A 244 -4.00 -18.25 6.11
CA GLY A 244 -4.70 -19.18 5.22
C GLY A 244 -3.78 -20.24 4.61
N ALA A 245 -2.57 -19.81 4.22
CA ALA A 245 -1.48 -20.66 3.74
C ALA A 245 -0.25 -20.57 4.69
N PRO A 246 -0.23 -21.28 5.83
CA PRO A 246 0.79 -21.12 6.87
C PRO A 246 2.23 -21.36 6.41
N ARG A 247 2.47 -22.17 5.36
CA ARG A 247 3.81 -22.49 4.82
C ARG A 247 4.22 -21.65 3.62
N ALA A 248 3.33 -20.80 3.09
CA ALA A 248 3.68 -19.89 2.01
C ALA A 248 4.72 -18.85 2.46
N ARG A 249 5.61 -18.45 1.55
CA ARG A 249 6.58 -17.38 1.75
C ARG A 249 5.91 -16.02 1.56
N ILE A 250 6.41 -14.99 2.25
CA ILE A 250 5.92 -13.62 2.16
C ILE A 250 6.99 -12.76 1.47
N ALA A 251 6.56 -11.92 0.53
CA ALA A 251 7.36 -10.82 -0.01
C ALA A 251 6.60 -9.50 0.23
N MET A 252 7.19 -8.61 1.03
CA MET A 252 6.56 -7.32 1.39
C MET A 252 6.98 -6.20 0.45
N TYR A 253 6.01 -5.43 -0.03
CA TYR A 253 6.21 -4.25 -0.87
C TYR A 253 5.47 -3.07 -0.23
N LYS A 254 6.19 -2.26 0.56
CA LYS A 254 5.60 -1.11 1.26
C LYS A 254 5.31 0.04 0.30
N VAL A 255 4.05 0.37 0.12
CA VAL A 255 3.57 1.48 -0.73
C VAL A 255 2.70 2.49 0.03
N LEU A 256 2.25 2.12 1.22
CA LEU A 256 1.48 2.95 2.14
C LEU A 256 2.37 3.38 3.32
N TRP A 257 2.17 4.61 3.81
CA TRP A 257 3.09 5.32 4.71
C TRP A 257 2.35 6.10 5.80
N GLY A 258 3.01 6.26 6.95
CA GLY A 258 2.49 6.97 8.12
C GLY A 258 1.37 6.22 8.84
N GLU A 259 0.95 6.70 10.00
CA GLU A 259 -0.10 6.05 10.81
C GLU A 259 -1.44 5.94 10.05
N SER A 260 -1.73 6.90 9.18
CA SER A 260 -2.95 6.91 8.35
C SER A 260 -2.89 6.01 7.10
N GLY A 261 -1.78 5.28 6.89
CA GLY A 261 -1.65 4.28 5.83
C GLY A 261 -1.80 4.86 4.42
N GLN A 262 -1.23 6.03 4.16
CA GLN A 262 -1.43 6.77 2.92
C GLN A 262 -0.34 6.47 1.90
N GLY A 263 -0.73 6.24 0.65
CA GLY A 263 0.19 6.03 -0.46
C GLY A 263 -0.40 6.57 -1.75
N ASN A 264 0.19 6.15 -2.87
CA ASN A 264 -0.22 6.58 -4.19
C ASN A 264 -0.21 5.39 -5.16
N ASP A 265 -1.10 5.37 -6.14
CA ASP A 265 -1.21 4.27 -7.13
C ASP A 265 0.07 4.06 -7.95
N ALA A 266 0.91 5.08 -8.11
CA ALA A 266 2.20 4.99 -8.79
C ALA A 266 3.20 4.10 -8.01
N ALA A 267 3.20 4.18 -6.68
CA ALA A 267 3.96 3.29 -5.81
C ALA A 267 3.39 1.86 -5.84
N VAL A 268 2.06 1.70 -5.85
CA VAL A 268 1.40 0.39 -6.04
C VAL A 268 1.84 -0.24 -7.38
N LEU A 269 1.87 0.55 -8.44
CA LEU A 269 2.23 0.12 -9.79
C LEU A 269 3.71 -0.30 -9.88
N ALA A 270 4.61 0.43 -9.21
CA ALA A 270 6.02 0.05 -9.08
C ALA A 270 6.20 -1.25 -8.28
N ALA A 271 5.42 -1.45 -7.22
CA ALA A 271 5.42 -2.68 -6.43
C ALA A 271 4.92 -3.88 -7.22
N VAL A 272 3.88 -3.73 -8.06
CA VAL A 272 3.40 -4.82 -8.94
C VAL A 272 4.45 -5.17 -10.01
N ASP A 273 5.10 -4.18 -10.63
CA ASP A 273 6.17 -4.40 -11.63
C ASP A 273 7.35 -5.20 -11.04
N ASP A 274 7.82 -4.81 -9.85
CA ASP A 274 8.85 -5.55 -9.11
C ASP A 274 8.34 -6.94 -8.67
N ALA A 275 7.08 -7.10 -8.26
CA ALA A 275 6.54 -8.38 -7.81
C ALA A 275 6.43 -9.42 -8.94
N ILE A 276 6.05 -8.97 -10.15
CA ILE A 276 6.07 -9.79 -11.37
C ILE A 276 7.50 -10.25 -11.67
N HIS A 277 8.47 -9.33 -11.63
CA HIS A 277 9.88 -9.64 -11.87
C HIS A 277 10.44 -10.65 -10.85
N ASP A 278 10.17 -10.39 -9.57
CA ASP A 278 10.71 -11.12 -8.43
C ASP A 278 10.14 -12.55 -8.36
N GLY A 279 8.96 -12.78 -8.96
CA GLY A 279 8.39 -14.10 -9.20
C GLY A 279 7.42 -14.57 -8.11
N VAL A 280 6.56 -13.68 -7.63
CA VAL A 280 5.44 -14.05 -6.73
C VAL A 280 4.37 -14.86 -7.49
N ASP A 281 3.59 -15.68 -6.79
CA ASP A 281 2.49 -16.46 -7.39
C ASP A 281 1.12 -15.81 -7.18
N VAL A 282 0.98 -15.07 -6.08
CA VAL A 282 -0.23 -14.35 -5.69
C VAL A 282 0.15 -12.95 -5.23
N ILE A 283 -0.61 -11.93 -5.64
CA ILE A 283 -0.53 -10.57 -5.11
C ILE A 283 -1.78 -10.29 -4.27
N SER A 284 -1.58 -9.89 -3.01
CA SER A 284 -2.62 -9.41 -2.11
C SER A 284 -2.56 -7.89 -1.97
N LEU A 285 -3.66 -7.23 -2.32
CA LEU A 285 -3.84 -5.79 -2.32
C LEU A 285 -5.03 -5.43 -1.41
N SER A 286 -4.74 -5.33 -0.11
CA SER A 286 -5.68 -4.86 0.92
C SER A 286 -5.78 -3.33 0.91
N LEU A 287 -5.89 -2.75 -0.30
CA LEU A 287 -5.92 -1.33 -0.58
C LEU A 287 -6.88 -1.01 -1.74
N GLY A 288 -7.27 0.26 -1.88
CA GLY A 288 -8.15 0.75 -2.93
C GLY A 288 -8.35 2.26 -2.80
N ALA A 289 -8.64 2.94 -3.92
CA ALA A 289 -8.68 4.39 -3.97
C ALA A 289 -9.86 5.02 -3.19
N SER A 290 -9.62 6.18 -2.58
CA SER A 290 -10.64 6.93 -1.82
C SER A 290 -11.71 7.61 -2.69
N THR A 291 -11.47 7.77 -3.98
CA THR A 291 -12.40 8.33 -4.97
C THR A 291 -12.90 7.24 -5.91
N SER A 292 -14.21 7.20 -6.15
CA SER A 292 -14.82 6.31 -7.14
C SER A 292 -14.20 6.49 -8.52
N PHE A 293 -13.78 5.39 -9.14
CA PHE A 293 -13.05 5.36 -10.41
C PHE A 293 -13.81 6.05 -11.56
N GLU A 294 -13.34 7.23 -11.96
CA GLU A 294 -13.39 7.69 -13.35
C GLU A 294 -11.96 7.57 -13.94
N GLY A 295 -11.72 6.54 -14.74
CA GLY A 295 -10.51 6.42 -15.58
C GLY A 295 -9.40 5.47 -15.11
N ASP A 296 -9.16 4.44 -15.93
CA ASP A 296 -7.85 3.86 -16.33
C ASP A 296 -6.85 3.27 -15.33
N ALA A 297 -6.96 3.47 -14.01
CA ALA A 297 -6.06 2.78 -13.05
C ALA A 297 -6.29 1.24 -12.95
N SER A 298 -7.18 0.69 -13.79
CA SER A 298 -7.46 -0.75 -13.94
C SER A 298 -6.20 -1.55 -14.31
N PHE A 299 -5.40 -1.06 -15.26
CA PHE A 299 -4.27 -1.80 -15.86
C PHE A 299 -3.17 -2.23 -14.88
N THR A 300 -3.13 -1.62 -13.69
CA THR A 300 -2.13 -1.84 -12.62
C THR A 300 -1.82 -3.31 -12.38
N THR A 301 -2.84 -4.17 -12.44
CA THR A 301 -2.74 -5.60 -12.15
C THR A 301 -3.01 -6.51 -13.35
N LEU A 302 -3.32 -5.96 -14.52
CA LEU A 302 -3.56 -6.75 -15.73
C LEU A 302 -2.32 -7.58 -16.09
N HIS A 303 -1.15 -6.94 -16.06
CA HIS A 303 0.12 -7.58 -16.40
C HIS A 303 0.53 -8.67 -15.41
N ALA A 304 0.11 -8.59 -14.14
CA ALA A 304 0.30 -9.68 -13.19
C ALA A 304 -0.50 -10.91 -13.63
N VAL A 305 -1.79 -10.75 -13.94
CA VAL A 305 -2.67 -11.85 -14.37
C VAL A 305 -2.22 -12.44 -15.73
N ILE A 306 -1.75 -11.60 -16.67
CA ILE A 306 -1.15 -12.07 -17.94
C ILE A 306 0.09 -12.94 -17.68
N ASN A 307 0.90 -12.62 -16.67
CA ASN A 307 2.05 -13.42 -16.25
C ASN A 307 1.67 -14.62 -15.34
N GLY A 308 0.37 -14.96 -15.22
CA GLY A 308 -0.12 -16.10 -14.46
C GLY A 308 -0.21 -15.88 -12.94
N ILE A 309 -0.02 -14.64 -12.48
CA ILE A 309 -0.04 -14.27 -11.05
C ILE A 309 -1.47 -13.92 -10.65
N SER A 310 -2.00 -14.62 -9.64
CA SER A 310 -3.36 -14.34 -9.14
C SER A 310 -3.40 -13.05 -8.32
N VAL A 311 -4.42 -12.22 -8.52
CA VAL A 311 -4.54 -10.92 -7.86
C VAL A 311 -5.80 -10.89 -7.00
N VAL A 312 -5.64 -10.52 -5.71
CA VAL A 312 -6.72 -10.42 -4.74
C VAL A 312 -6.81 -8.99 -4.21
N TYR A 313 -7.98 -8.36 -4.37
CA TYR A 313 -8.28 -7.01 -3.87
C TYR A 313 -9.32 -7.05 -2.76
N SER A 314 -9.28 -6.07 -1.85
CA SER A 314 -10.44 -5.74 -1.02
C SER A 314 -11.51 -4.96 -1.82
N ALA A 315 -12.80 -5.14 -1.51
CA ALA A 315 -13.88 -4.39 -2.16
C ALA A 315 -13.96 -2.90 -1.76
N GLY A 316 -13.31 -2.52 -0.65
CA GLY A 316 -13.41 -1.20 -0.04
C GLY A 316 -14.51 -1.09 1.02
N ASN A 317 -14.39 -0.08 1.88
CA ASN A 317 -15.21 0.06 3.10
C ASN A 317 -16.23 1.24 3.05
N THR A 318 -16.47 1.84 1.89
CA THR A 318 -17.37 3.00 1.69
C THR A 318 -18.85 2.64 1.52
N GLY A 319 -19.23 1.40 1.85
CA GLY A 319 -20.63 0.94 1.87
C GLY A 319 -21.47 1.61 2.96
N SER A 320 -22.76 1.31 3.09
CA SER A 320 -23.56 0.28 2.41
C SER A 320 -24.33 0.78 1.16
N LYS A 321 -24.04 2.00 0.70
CA LYS A 321 -24.67 2.58 -0.49
C LYS A 321 -24.38 1.71 -1.73
N PRO A 322 -25.34 1.53 -2.67
CA PRO A 322 -25.06 0.88 -3.95
C PRO A 322 -23.88 1.55 -4.69
N GLN A 323 -23.18 0.78 -5.52
CA GLN A 323 -22.06 1.27 -6.35
C GLN A 323 -20.86 1.83 -5.55
N SER A 324 -20.64 1.35 -4.32
CA SER A 324 -19.51 1.75 -3.46
C SER A 324 -18.25 0.89 -3.58
N VAL A 325 -18.22 -0.15 -4.44
CA VAL A 325 -17.05 -1.03 -4.60
C VAL A 325 -15.93 -0.26 -5.28
N ALA A 326 -14.74 -0.22 -4.67
CA ALA A 326 -13.59 0.53 -5.17
C ALA A 326 -12.82 -0.21 -6.28
N ASN A 327 -12.56 -1.51 -6.09
CA ASN A 327 -11.73 -2.30 -7.02
C ASN A 327 -12.60 -3.10 -8.00
N LEU A 328 -12.69 -2.64 -9.25
CA LEU A 328 -13.61 -3.16 -10.28
C LEU A 328 -12.92 -3.94 -11.42
N ALA A 329 -11.62 -4.21 -11.32
CA ALA A 329 -10.85 -4.87 -12.38
C ALA A 329 -11.35 -6.32 -12.63
N PRO A 330 -11.86 -6.67 -13.83
CA PRO A 330 -12.57 -7.93 -14.06
C PRO A 330 -11.67 -9.18 -14.09
N TRP A 331 -10.34 -8.99 -14.11
CA TRP A 331 -9.34 -10.05 -14.04
C TRP A 331 -8.87 -10.35 -12.60
N ALA A 332 -9.28 -9.56 -11.60
CA ALA A 332 -8.87 -9.72 -10.22
C ALA A 332 -10.02 -10.26 -9.34
N ILE A 333 -9.65 -10.89 -8.23
CA ILE A 333 -10.59 -11.39 -7.22
C ILE A 333 -10.88 -10.26 -6.23
N THR A 334 -12.02 -9.56 -6.40
CA THR A 334 -12.46 -8.53 -5.45
C THR A 334 -13.28 -9.16 -4.32
N VAL A 335 -12.77 -9.04 -3.08
CA VAL A 335 -13.30 -9.69 -1.89
C VAL A 335 -14.07 -8.72 -1.00
N ALA A 336 -15.34 -9.02 -0.74
CA ALA A 336 -16.18 -8.30 0.23
C ALA A 336 -15.96 -8.82 1.67
N ALA A 337 -16.24 -7.98 2.66
CA ALA A 337 -16.19 -8.38 4.07
C ALA A 337 -17.55 -8.92 4.55
N THR A 338 -17.52 -9.93 5.40
CA THR A 338 -18.68 -10.41 6.19
C THR A 338 -18.27 -10.60 7.65
N ASN A 339 -19.25 -10.57 8.54
CA ASN A 339 -19.06 -10.99 9.92
C ASN A 339 -18.99 -12.53 10.00
N ILE A 340 -18.32 -12.98 11.05
CA ILE A 340 -18.21 -14.37 11.47
C ILE A 340 -19.14 -14.63 12.68
N ASP A 341 -19.21 -15.88 13.13
CA ASP A 341 -19.94 -16.30 14.34
C ASP A 341 -19.37 -15.73 15.66
N ARG A 342 -18.09 -15.38 15.70
CA ARG A 342 -17.44 -14.81 16.89
C ARG A 342 -17.82 -13.34 17.13
N SER A 343 -18.36 -13.07 18.32
CA SER A 343 -18.52 -11.72 18.87
C SER A 343 -17.67 -11.53 20.13
N PHE A 344 -17.44 -10.26 20.53
CA PHE A 344 -16.83 -9.89 21.80
C PHE A 344 -17.86 -9.20 22.69
N PRO A 345 -18.60 -9.95 23.54
CA PRO A 345 -19.61 -9.38 24.42
C PRO A 345 -18.97 -8.65 25.60
N THR A 346 -19.41 -7.41 25.85
CA THR A 346 -19.02 -6.63 27.03
C THR A 346 -20.22 -6.51 27.97
N TYR A 347 -20.09 -7.05 29.19
CA TYR A 347 -21.12 -6.94 30.22
C TYR A 347 -20.98 -5.61 30.96
N ILE A 348 -22.05 -4.81 30.95
CA ILE A 348 -22.13 -3.50 31.61
C ILE A 348 -23.15 -3.60 32.73
N THR A 349 -22.69 -3.66 33.98
CA THR A 349 -23.57 -3.68 35.15
C THR A 349 -23.76 -2.27 35.69
N LEU A 350 -25.00 -1.78 35.63
CA LEU A 350 -25.41 -0.46 36.10
C LEU A 350 -25.55 -0.43 37.63
N GLY A 351 -25.52 0.76 38.23
CA GLY A 351 -25.66 0.93 39.69
C GLY A 351 -26.99 0.46 40.30
N ASN A 352 -28.01 0.18 39.46
CA ASN A 352 -29.27 -0.45 39.87
C ASN A 352 -29.23 -1.99 39.79
N ASN A 353 -28.04 -2.58 39.62
CA ASN A 353 -27.77 -4.02 39.45
C ASN A 353 -28.39 -4.66 38.17
N GLN A 354 -28.80 -3.86 37.19
CA GLN A 354 -29.13 -4.37 35.85
C GLN A 354 -27.85 -4.54 35.03
N THR A 355 -27.70 -5.69 34.37
CA THR A 355 -26.59 -5.94 33.44
C THR A 355 -27.07 -5.91 32.00
N LEU A 356 -26.44 -5.06 31.20
CA LEU A 356 -26.61 -4.98 29.74
C LEU A 356 -25.46 -5.73 29.05
N VAL A 357 -25.72 -6.30 27.88
CA VAL A 357 -24.68 -6.91 27.02
C VAL A 357 -24.46 -5.99 25.82
N GLY A 358 -23.34 -5.28 25.83
CA GLY A 358 -22.82 -4.55 24.68
C GLY A 358 -21.85 -5.41 23.87
N GLN A 359 -21.21 -4.80 22.87
CA GLN A 359 -20.07 -5.38 22.15
C GLN A 359 -18.88 -4.43 22.22
N GLY A 360 -17.69 -4.95 22.47
CA GLY A 360 -16.45 -4.18 22.55
C GLY A 360 -15.25 -5.03 22.91
N MET A 361 -14.05 -4.50 22.70
CA MET A 361 -12.79 -5.19 23.02
C MET A 361 -12.31 -4.85 24.45
N TYR A 362 -13.20 -4.97 25.43
CA TYR A 362 -12.88 -4.72 26.84
C TYR A 362 -12.15 -5.94 27.44
N ASN A 363 -10.99 -5.71 28.07
CA ASN A 363 -10.10 -6.77 28.57
C ASN A 363 -10.11 -6.92 30.11
N GLY A 364 -10.76 -6.01 30.85
CA GLY A 364 -10.85 -6.08 32.33
C GLY A 364 -9.54 -5.83 33.09
N LEU A 365 -8.47 -5.38 32.41
CA LEU A 365 -7.16 -5.16 33.02
C LEU A 365 -7.03 -3.79 33.68
N GLU A 366 -7.68 -2.77 33.12
CA GLU A 366 -7.85 -1.47 33.78
C GLU A 366 -9.02 -1.54 34.76
N LYS A 367 -8.68 -1.78 36.03
CA LYS A 367 -9.57 -1.58 37.17
C LYS A 367 -9.47 -0.14 37.66
N ASP A 368 -9.94 0.81 36.87
CA ASP A 368 -10.31 2.09 37.47
C ASP A 368 -11.52 1.85 38.38
N SER A 369 -11.40 2.28 39.63
CA SER A 369 -12.42 2.08 40.67
C SER A 369 -13.52 3.14 40.61
N MET A 370 -13.71 3.74 39.43
CA MET A 370 -14.59 4.87 39.18
C MET A 370 -15.73 4.49 38.22
N PHE A 371 -16.88 5.14 38.43
CA PHE A 371 -17.99 5.07 37.50
C PHE A 371 -17.71 6.04 36.35
N GLU A 372 -17.57 5.51 35.15
CA GLU A 372 -17.44 6.31 33.92
C GLU A 372 -18.80 6.58 33.27
N ASP A 373 -18.98 7.78 32.72
CA ASP A 373 -20.20 8.15 32.01
C ASP A 373 -20.30 7.44 30.66
N ILE A 374 -21.50 6.91 30.33
CA ILE A 374 -21.76 6.27 29.04
C ILE A 374 -21.89 7.34 27.95
N VAL A 375 -20.78 7.65 27.28
CA VAL A 375 -20.75 8.57 26.13
C VAL A 375 -21.36 7.89 24.91
N PHE A 376 -22.56 8.32 24.51
CA PHE A 376 -23.13 7.98 23.21
C PHE A 376 -22.35 8.69 22.10
N ARG A 377 -21.74 7.93 21.20
CA ARG A 377 -21.21 8.48 19.93
C ARG A 377 -22.39 8.72 18.99
N ASP A 378 -22.77 9.99 18.83
CA ASP A 378 -23.84 10.38 17.91
C ASP A 378 -23.58 9.86 16.49
N ARG A 379 -24.65 9.35 15.87
CA ARG A 379 -24.61 8.86 14.48
C ARG A 379 -24.60 10.04 13.52
N TYR A 380 -23.42 10.44 13.06
CA TYR A 380 -23.29 11.23 11.84
C TYR A 380 -23.19 10.29 10.63
N LEU A 381 -24.00 10.59 9.61
CA LEU A 381 -24.33 9.80 8.41
C LEU A 381 -23.32 9.93 7.26
#